data_AF-A0A352BAW5-F1
#
_entry.id   AF-A0A352BAW5-F1
#
_cell.length_a   1.000
_cell.length_b   1.000
_cell.length_c   1.000
_cell.angle_alpha   90.00
_cell.angle_beta   90.00
_cell.angle_gamma   90.00
#
_symmetry.space_group_name_H-M   'P 1'
#
loop_
_entity.id
_entity.type
_entity.pdbx_description
1 polymer ?
#
loop_
_entity_poly.entity_id
_entity_poly.type
_entity_poly.pdbx_seq_one_letter_code
_entity_poly.pdbx_strand_id
1 'polypeptide(L)'
;MIFLFFPVLISSFFIFPVDLRTIHLDRNRALTYTVIMIYFDMDGVLARYDINGYLGETPPFKQTGSHYFAGLEADSVAMEMFKTLYKEIPGSVMVLTSVSIEREIRTEQTMDKILWLLKQFPDFDFGAHFLSTSTEKRNIISNIRGMSLNKKDILIDDWNANLYAWTANGGTAIKYLNGINSEQSWPGTVLYSNEGAGSCLNHFRTLWYSLNSSF
;
A
#
# COMPACT_ATOMS: atom_id res chain seq x y z
N MET A 1 49.70 -19.95 -30.09
CA MET A 1 49.13 -19.13 -29.00
C MET A 1 47.85 -18.51 -29.53
N ILE A 2 46.73 -19.21 -29.34
CA ILE A 2 45.40 -18.83 -29.83
C ILE A 2 44.63 -18.34 -28.62
N PHE A 3 44.27 -17.05 -28.59
CA PHE A 3 43.42 -16.48 -27.56
C PHE A 3 41.96 -16.82 -27.89
N LEU A 4 41.37 -17.69 -27.07
CA LEU A 4 39.92 -17.94 -27.05
C LEU A 4 39.24 -16.80 -26.29
N PHE A 5 38.46 -16.00 -27.00
CA PHE A 5 37.50 -15.06 -26.40
C PHE A 5 36.20 -15.80 -26.10
N PHE A 6 35.83 -15.87 -24.82
CA PHE A 6 34.49 -16.24 -24.37
C PHE A 6 33.57 -15.01 -24.48
N PRO A 7 32.42 -15.08 -25.15
CA PRO A 7 31.38 -14.07 -24.99
C PRO A 7 30.53 -14.41 -23.75
N VAL A 8 30.47 -13.46 -22.82
CA VAL A 8 29.55 -13.46 -21.68
C VAL A 8 28.12 -13.28 -22.21
N LEU A 9 27.25 -14.24 -21.91
CA LEU A 9 25.80 -14.14 -22.07
C LEU A 9 25.26 -13.10 -21.08
N ILE A 10 24.87 -11.93 -21.60
CA ILE A 10 24.05 -10.97 -20.85
C ILE A 10 22.59 -11.35 -21.09
N SER A 11 21.93 -11.88 -20.06
CA SER A 11 20.50 -12.16 -20.05
C SER A 11 19.71 -10.87 -20.22
N SER A 12 18.79 -10.88 -21.18
CA SER A 12 17.90 -9.78 -21.53
C SER A 12 16.90 -9.49 -20.41
N PHE A 13 17.19 -8.50 -19.57
CA PHE A 13 16.14 -7.81 -18.80
C PHE A 13 15.50 -6.76 -19.71
N PHE A 14 14.25 -6.99 -20.09
CA PHE A 14 13.41 -5.98 -20.73
C PHE A 14 13.11 -4.87 -19.71
N ILE A 15 13.97 -3.86 -19.64
CA ILE A 15 13.63 -2.57 -19.06
C ILE A 15 12.87 -1.82 -20.15
N PHE A 16 11.54 -1.77 -20.05
CA PHE A 16 10.77 -0.84 -20.88
C PHE A 16 11.08 0.58 -20.39
N PRO A 17 11.54 1.50 -21.26
CA PRO A 17 11.69 2.88 -20.87
C PRO A 17 10.30 3.50 -20.70
N VAL A 18 10.00 3.99 -19.51
CA VAL A 18 8.93 4.97 -19.33
C VAL A 18 9.39 6.22 -20.08
N ASP A 19 8.79 6.50 -21.23
CA ASP A 19 9.07 7.71 -21.99
C ASP A 19 8.51 8.92 -21.23
N LEU A 20 9.40 9.64 -20.53
CA LEU A 20 9.10 10.89 -19.83
C LEU A 20 9.12 12.12 -20.75
N ARG A 21 9.13 11.97 -22.08
CA ARG A 21 9.24 13.10 -23.02
C ARG A 21 7.91 13.53 -23.60
N THR A 22 7.05 14.19 -22.82
CA THR A 22 6.29 15.35 -23.33
C THR A 22 5.79 16.24 -22.18
N ILE A 23 6.68 17.01 -21.55
CA ILE A 23 6.24 18.21 -20.81
C ILE A 23 6.21 19.36 -21.82
N HIS A 24 5.05 19.58 -22.44
CA HIS A 24 4.71 20.86 -23.06
C HIS A 24 3.93 21.68 -22.04
N LEU A 25 4.58 22.73 -21.52
CA LEU A 25 3.98 23.75 -20.66
C LEU A 25 3.04 24.62 -21.50
N ASP A 26 1.82 24.16 -21.69
CA ASP A 26 0.73 25.03 -22.13
C ASP A 26 0.05 25.61 -20.89
N ARG A 27 0.32 26.90 -20.60
CA ARG A 27 -0.08 27.58 -19.36
C ARG A 27 -1.60 27.76 -19.16
N ASN A 28 -2.44 27.30 -20.09
CA ASN A 28 -3.89 27.51 -20.06
C ASN A 28 -4.75 26.22 -20.13
N ARG A 29 -4.15 25.04 -19.98
CA ARG A 29 -4.90 23.80 -19.71
C ARG A 29 -4.32 23.12 -18.49
N ALA A 30 -5.06 23.15 -17.37
CA ALA A 30 -4.83 22.22 -16.28
C ALA A 30 -5.05 20.80 -16.84
N LEU A 31 -3.97 20.17 -17.31
CA LEU A 31 -3.96 18.76 -17.60
C LEU A 31 -4.14 18.05 -16.27
N THR A 32 -5.39 17.71 -15.94
CA THR A 32 -5.75 16.84 -14.83
C THR A 32 -5.37 15.41 -15.20
N TYR A 33 -4.07 15.15 -15.38
CA TYR A 33 -3.57 13.79 -15.31
C TYR A 33 -3.76 13.34 -13.87
N THR A 34 -4.84 12.59 -13.65
CA THR A 34 -5.03 11.86 -12.41
C THR A 34 -3.91 10.83 -12.33
N VAL A 35 -2.90 11.13 -11.51
CA VAL A 35 -1.83 10.20 -11.12
C VAL A 35 -2.49 9.09 -10.31
N ILE A 36 -2.10 7.84 -10.55
CA ILE A 36 -2.58 6.72 -9.74
C ILE A 36 -1.89 6.79 -8.38
N MET A 37 -2.69 6.73 -7.32
CA MET A 37 -2.23 6.68 -5.94
C MET A 37 -2.52 5.30 -5.37
N ILE A 38 -1.55 4.70 -4.70
CA ILE A 38 -1.63 3.36 -4.11
C ILE A 38 -1.44 3.49 -2.61
N TYR A 39 -2.41 3.01 -1.85
CA TYR A 39 -2.44 3.06 -0.40
C TYR A 39 -2.41 1.64 0.16
N PHE A 40 -1.40 1.34 0.97
CA PHE A 40 -1.31 0.08 1.71
C PHE A 40 -1.78 0.29 3.14
N ASP A 41 -2.69 -0.55 3.61
CA ASP A 41 -2.89 -0.71 5.05
C ASP A 41 -1.65 -1.28 5.72
N MET A 42 -1.55 -1.14 7.04
CA MET A 42 -0.53 -1.80 7.84
C MET A 42 -1.04 -3.08 8.49
N ASP A 43 -2.06 -2.97 9.34
CA ASP A 43 -2.46 -4.08 10.20
C ASP A 43 -3.19 -5.13 9.37
N GLY A 44 -2.70 -6.37 9.37
CA GLY A 44 -3.24 -7.43 8.53
C GLY A 44 -2.83 -7.35 7.05
N VAL A 45 -1.98 -6.38 6.67
CA VAL A 45 -1.41 -6.25 5.32
C VAL A 45 0.12 -6.23 5.39
N LEU A 46 0.74 -5.10 5.73
CA LEU A 46 2.20 -5.01 5.85
C LEU A 46 2.71 -5.70 7.13
N ALA A 47 1.98 -5.54 8.22
CA ALA A 47 2.19 -6.26 9.47
C ALA A 47 1.18 -7.41 9.57
N ARG A 48 1.63 -8.58 10.02
CA ARG A 48 0.76 -9.74 10.23
C ARG A 48 -0.27 -9.41 11.31
N TYR A 49 -1.51 -9.79 11.03
CA TYR A 49 -2.57 -9.69 12.02
C TYR A 49 -2.37 -10.75 13.11
N ASP A 50 -2.27 -10.32 14.36
CA ASP A 50 -2.29 -11.19 15.53
C ASP A 50 -3.63 -11.04 16.26
N ILE A 51 -4.47 -12.09 16.19
CA ILE A 51 -5.78 -12.10 16.85
C ILE A 51 -5.66 -11.89 18.36
N ASN A 52 -4.57 -12.35 18.99
CA ASN A 52 -4.39 -12.24 20.44
C ASN A 52 -4.30 -10.77 20.89
N GLY A 53 -3.83 -9.89 20.02
CA GLY A 53 -3.80 -8.45 20.25
C GLY A 53 -5.17 -7.80 20.39
N TYR A 54 -6.24 -8.47 19.95
CA TYR A 54 -7.60 -7.94 19.91
C TYR A 54 -8.57 -8.64 20.88
N LEU A 55 -8.10 -9.66 21.61
CA LEU A 55 -8.92 -10.39 22.59
C LEU A 55 -8.92 -9.69 23.96
N GLY A 56 -9.97 -9.96 24.74
CA GLY A 56 -10.14 -9.45 26.11
C GLY A 56 -10.99 -8.18 26.21
N GLU A 57 -11.36 -7.82 27.45
CA GLU A 57 -12.17 -6.62 27.74
C GLU A 57 -11.42 -5.34 27.36
N THR A 58 -10.11 -5.30 27.66
CA THR A 58 -9.20 -4.23 27.27
C THR A 58 -8.09 -4.83 26.42
N PRO A 59 -8.25 -4.93 25.09
CA PRO A 59 -7.23 -5.54 24.24
C PRO A 59 -5.93 -4.72 24.26
N PRO A 60 -4.75 -5.36 24.12
CA PRO A 60 -3.45 -4.70 24.16
C PRO A 60 -3.35 -3.42 23.34
N PHE A 61 -3.84 -3.42 22.09
CA PHE A 61 -3.77 -2.23 21.23
C PHE A 61 -4.54 -1.01 21.76
N LYS A 62 -5.45 -1.18 22.73
CA LYS A 62 -6.20 -0.11 23.41
C LYS A 62 -5.61 0.27 24.77
N GLN A 63 -4.47 -0.29 25.17
CA GLN A 63 -3.81 0.04 26.42
C GLN A 63 -2.63 0.97 26.16
N THR A 64 -2.63 2.15 26.79
CA THR A 64 -1.47 3.04 26.81
C THR A 64 -0.27 2.34 27.44
N GLY A 65 0.90 2.45 26.81
CA GLY A 65 2.16 1.83 27.22
C GLY A 65 2.32 0.38 26.74
N SER A 66 1.37 -0.17 25.98
CA SER A 66 1.45 -1.56 25.49
C SER A 66 2.47 -1.72 24.37
N HIS A 67 2.67 -0.67 23.57
CA HIS A 67 3.48 -0.70 22.36
C HIS A 67 3.14 -1.87 21.41
N TYR A 68 1.87 -2.26 21.35
CA TYR A 68 1.42 -3.48 20.68
C TYR A 68 1.92 -3.57 19.22
N PHE A 69 1.86 -2.47 18.48
CA PHE A 69 2.21 -2.47 17.06
C PHE A 69 3.73 -2.54 16.81
N ALA A 70 4.56 -2.18 17.78
CA ALA A 70 6.02 -2.20 17.63
C ALA A 70 6.60 -3.63 17.48
N GLY A 71 5.88 -4.63 18.01
CA GLY A 71 6.32 -6.03 18.06
C GLY A 71 5.81 -6.94 16.94
N LEU A 72 4.94 -6.45 16.05
CA LEU A 72 4.32 -7.30 15.04
C LEU A 72 5.31 -7.82 14.01
N GLU A 73 5.10 -9.03 13.54
CA GLU A 73 5.86 -9.60 12.43
C GLU A 73 5.45 -8.94 11.10
N ALA A 74 6.41 -8.76 10.19
CA ALA A 74 6.10 -8.34 8.82
C ALA A 74 5.48 -9.50 8.03
N ASP A 75 4.49 -9.17 7.20
CA ASP A 75 4.08 -10.04 6.12
C ASP A 75 5.08 -9.89 4.98
N SER A 76 5.86 -10.93 4.72
CA SER A 76 6.95 -10.88 3.74
C SER A 76 6.46 -10.59 2.32
N VAL A 77 5.28 -11.09 1.95
CA VAL A 77 4.73 -10.93 0.59
C VAL A 77 4.24 -9.51 0.37
N ALA A 78 3.45 -8.98 1.29
CA ALA A 78 2.98 -7.60 1.22
C ALA A 78 4.15 -6.60 1.33
N MET A 79 5.11 -6.84 2.22
CA MET A 79 6.27 -5.95 2.37
C MET A 79 7.17 -5.92 1.14
N GLU A 80 7.40 -7.07 0.50
CA GLU A 80 8.20 -7.12 -0.74
C GLU A 80 7.46 -6.42 -1.89
N MET A 81 6.15 -6.65 -2.03
CA MET A 81 5.31 -5.95 -3.00
C MET A 81 5.35 -4.43 -2.78
N PHE A 82 5.14 -3.98 -1.54
CA PHE A 82 5.18 -2.56 -1.16
C PHE A 82 6.53 -1.91 -1.52
N LYS A 83 7.64 -2.52 -1.11
CA LYS A 83 9.00 -2.02 -1.42
C LYS A 83 9.27 -1.97 -2.91
N THR A 84 8.78 -2.95 -3.67
CA THR A 84 8.95 -3.00 -5.12
C THR A 84 8.17 -1.88 -5.79
N LEU A 85 6.87 -1.75 -5.50
CA LEU A 85 6.04 -0.69 -6.07
C LEU A 85 6.52 0.71 -5.67
N TYR A 86 6.98 0.89 -4.43
CA TYR A 86 7.51 2.15 -3.94
C TYR A 86 8.74 2.62 -4.76
N LYS A 87 9.57 1.68 -5.20
CA LYS A 87 10.73 1.97 -6.08
C LYS A 87 10.33 2.15 -7.54
N GLU A 88 9.39 1.34 -8.03
CA GLU A 88 8.95 1.37 -9.44
C GLU A 88 8.08 2.57 -9.78
N ILE A 89 7.33 3.09 -8.80
CA ILE A 89 6.35 4.16 -8.99
C ILE A 89 6.56 5.28 -7.94
N PRO A 90 7.70 6.01 -8.01
CA PRO A 90 8.02 7.04 -7.03
C PRO A 90 6.91 8.08 -6.90
N GLY A 91 6.63 8.52 -5.67
CA GLY A 91 5.59 9.51 -5.40
C GLY A 91 4.16 8.96 -5.30
N SER A 92 3.91 7.72 -5.75
CA SER A 92 2.55 7.19 -5.90
C SER A 92 2.16 6.16 -4.83
N VAL A 93 3.11 5.61 -4.08
CA VAL A 93 2.88 4.56 -3.08
C VAL A 93 2.94 5.15 -1.68
N MET A 94 1.92 4.91 -0.88
CA MET A 94 1.76 5.45 0.47
C MET A 94 1.30 4.36 1.44
N VAL A 95 1.59 4.57 2.72
CA VAL A 95 0.98 3.84 3.83
C VAL A 95 -0.22 4.62 4.34
N LEU A 96 -1.34 3.94 4.56
CA LEU A 96 -2.56 4.51 5.12
C LEU A 96 -3.15 3.59 6.20
N THR A 97 -2.85 3.91 7.46
CA THR A 97 -3.22 3.10 8.63
C THR A 97 -4.32 3.76 9.47
N SER A 98 -5.16 2.94 10.09
CA SER A 98 -6.07 3.40 11.14
C SER A 98 -5.36 3.47 12.49
N VAL A 99 -5.74 4.43 13.34
CA VAL A 99 -5.26 4.62 14.71
C VAL A 99 -6.41 5.04 15.63
N SER A 100 -6.20 4.97 16.95
CA SER A 100 -7.24 5.29 17.94
C SER A 100 -7.75 6.74 17.85
N ILE A 101 -8.99 6.95 18.28
CA ILE A 101 -9.55 8.29 18.50
C ILE A 101 -9.05 8.91 19.81
N GLU A 102 -8.64 8.08 20.77
CA GLU A 102 -8.09 8.52 22.05
C GLU A 102 -6.66 9.05 21.86
N ARG A 103 -6.40 10.27 22.33
CA ARG A 103 -5.18 11.02 21.96
C ARG A 103 -3.88 10.32 22.35
N GLU A 104 -3.81 9.78 23.56
CA GLU A 104 -2.60 9.15 24.09
C GLU A 104 -2.29 7.87 23.33
N ILE A 105 -3.27 6.97 23.24
CA ILE A 105 -3.18 5.72 22.46
C ILE A 105 -2.86 6.03 21.00
N ARG A 106 -3.52 7.04 20.39
CA ARG A 106 -3.25 7.44 19.00
C ARG A 106 -1.79 7.80 18.79
N THR A 107 -1.22 8.60 19.69
CA THR A 107 0.17 9.08 19.58
C THR A 107 1.13 7.89 19.64
N GLU A 108 0.92 6.98 20.59
CA GLU A 108 1.69 5.74 20.73
C GLU A 108 1.58 4.86 19.48
N GLN A 109 0.36 4.56 19.02
CA GLN A 109 0.14 3.73 17.84
C GLN A 109 0.76 4.32 16.58
N THR A 110 0.66 5.64 16.37
CA THR A 110 1.30 6.32 15.24
C THR A 110 2.82 6.19 15.32
N MET A 111 3.42 6.42 16.49
CA MET A 111 4.87 6.30 16.67
C MET A 111 5.37 4.87 16.47
N ASP A 112 4.70 3.88 17.07
CA ASP A 112 5.02 2.47 16.91
C ASP A 112 5.03 2.06 15.45
N LYS A 113 3.98 2.44 14.71
CA LYS A 113 3.84 2.09 13.29
C LYS A 113 4.90 2.75 12.42
N ILE A 114 5.25 4.02 12.67
CA ILE A 114 6.34 4.70 11.96
C ILE A 114 7.68 4.03 12.25
N LEU A 115 8.01 3.79 13.53
CA LEU A 115 9.28 3.18 13.92
C LEU A 115 9.39 1.74 13.43
N TRP A 116 8.29 0.99 13.50
CA TRP A 116 8.21 -0.35 12.94
C TRP A 116 8.49 -0.33 11.43
N LEU A 117 7.85 0.58 10.69
CA LEU A 117 8.05 0.68 9.25
C LEU A 117 9.48 1.07 8.87
N LEU A 118 10.08 2.01 9.60
CA LEU A 118 11.49 2.39 9.41
C LEU A 118 12.46 1.24 9.76
N LYS A 119 12.10 0.38 10.71
CA LYS A 119 12.87 -0.86 10.98
C LYS A 119 12.77 -1.84 9.80
N GLN A 120 11.59 -2.01 9.20
CA GLN A 120 11.40 -2.91 8.06
C GLN A 120 11.93 -2.33 6.74
N PHE A 121 11.90 -1.02 6.58
CA PHE A 121 12.32 -0.30 5.37
C PHE A 121 12.95 1.05 5.74
N PRO A 122 14.28 1.08 6.04
CA PRO A 122 14.96 2.28 6.53
C PRO A 122 14.94 3.49 5.59
N ASP A 123 14.88 3.26 4.27
CA ASP A 123 14.87 4.32 3.26
C ASP A 123 13.46 4.90 2.99
N PHE A 124 12.46 4.50 3.77
CA PHE A 124 11.10 4.99 3.61
C PHE A 124 10.98 6.45 4.05
N ASP A 125 10.49 7.32 3.17
CA ASP A 125 10.19 8.72 3.50
C ASP A 125 8.82 8.82 4.16
N PHE A 126 8.81 8.62 5.48
CA PHE A 126 7.58 8.71 6.27
C PHE A 126 6.95 10.11 6.22
N GLY A 127 7.73 11.17 5.99
CA GLY A 127 7.22 12.54 5.97
C GLY A 127 6.28 12.80 4.80
N ALA A 128 6.57 12.20 3.64
CA ALA A 128 5.76 12.33 2.44
C ALA A 128 4.78 11.15 2.22
N HIS A 129 5.09 9.95 2.72
CA HIS A 129 4.39 8.72 2.32
C HIS A 129 3.64 8.00 3.44
N PHE A 130 3.63 8.51 4.68
CA PHE A 130 2.89 7.92 5.79
C PHE A 130 1.64 8.73 6.15
N LEU A 131 0.47 8.08 6.14
CA LEU A 131 -0.79 8.66 6.56
C LEU A 131 -1.41 7.80 7.67
N SER A 132 -1.86 8.44 8.75
CA SER A 132 -2.66 7.80 9.80
C SER A 132 -3.96 8.55 10.04
N THR A 133 -5.05 7.84 10.29
CA THR A 133 -6.38 8.42 10.53
C THR A 133 -7.10 7.72 11.68
N SER A 134 -7.90 8.48 12.44
CA SER A 134 -8.83 7.94 13.43
C SER A 134 -10.29 7.91 12.94
N THR A 135 -10.49 8.18 11.65
CA THR A 135 -11.78 8.10 10.95
C THR A 135 -11.63 7.22 9.71
N GLU A 136 -12.70 7.02 8.94
CA GLU A 136 -12.64 6.27 7.68
C GLU A 136 -11.47 6.74 6.79
N LYS A 137 -10.72 5.77 6.23
CA LYS A 137 -9.54 6.02 5.40
C LYS A 137 -9.82 6.92 4.19
N ARG A 138 -11.00 6.84 3.59
CA ARG A 138 -11.40 7.72 2.48
C ARG A 138 -11.45 9.21 2.86
N ASN A 139 -11.67 9.54 4.13
CA ASN A 139 -11.79 10.93 4.59
C ASN A 139 -10.47 11.69 4.47
N ILE A 140 -9.35 11.07 4.87
CA ILE A 140 -8.07 11.76 4.90
C ILE A 140 -7.62 12.15 3.48
N ILE A 141 -7.88 11.29 2.49
CA ILE A 141 -7.55 11.57 1.09
C ILE A 141 -8.40 12.73 0.54
N SER A 142 -9.69 12.72 0.86
CA SER A 142 -10.60 13.80 0.47
C SER A 142 -10.20 15.14 1.11
N ASN A 143 -9.78 15.11 2.38
CA ASN A 143 -9.34 16.30 3.11
C ASN A 143 -8.01 16.86 2.58
N ILE A 144 -7.04 15.99 2.27
CA ILE A 144 -5.72 16.41 1.78
C ILE A 144 -5.82 16.96 0.35
N ARG A 145 -6.59 16.30 -0.52
CA ARG A 145 -6.63 16.64 -1.96
C ARG A 145 -7.76 17.57 -2.36
N GLY A 146 -8.76 17.77 -1.49
CA GLY A 146 -9.95 18.55 -1.81
C GLY A 146 -10.84 17.93 -2.89
N MET A 147 -10.70 16.64 -3.17
CA MET A 147 -11.45 15.91 -4.19
C MET A 147 -11.87 14.52 -3.71
N SER A 148 -12.98 14.02 -4.23
CA SER A 148 -13.40 12.63 -4.03
C SER A 148 -12.39 11.64 -4.62
N LEU A 149 -12.41 10.42 -4.10
CA LEU A 149 -11.66 9.32 -4.70
C LEU A 149 -12.14 9.07 -6.14
N ASN A 150 -11.25 8.52 -6.94
CA ASN A 150 -11.55 8.04 -8.28
C ASN A 150 -10.89 6.67 -8.50
N LYS A 151 -11.15 6.03 -9.64
CA LYS A 151 -10.68 4.65 -9.90
C LYS A 151 -9.16 4.49 -9.86
N LYS A 152 -8.40 5.59 -9.97
CA LYS A 152 -6.94 5.62 -9.85
C LYS A 152 -6.45 5.78 -8.41
N ASP A 153 -7.35 5.84 -7.44
CA ASP A 153 -7.00 5.79 -6.02
C ASP A 153 -7.22 4.35 -5.54
N ILE A 154 -6.14 3.60 -5.42
CA ILE A 154 -6.12 2.16 -5.13
C ILE A 154 -5.83 1.96 -3.64
N LEU A 155 -6.70 1.25 -2.93
CA LEU A 155 -6.48 0.80 -1.56
C LEU A 155 -6.24 -0.72 -1.53
N ILE A 156 -5.15 -1.14 -0.88
CA ILE A 156 -4.86 -2.55 -0.54
C ILE A 156 -5.04 -2.70 0.97
N ASP A 157 -6.06 -3.45 1.37
CA ASP A 157 -6.53 -3.53 2.76
C ASP A 157 -7.13 -4.92 3.03
N ASP A 158 -7.08 -5.41 4.25
CA ASP A 158 -7.64 -6.72 4.61
C ASP A 158 -9.08 -6.60 5.17
N TRP A 159 -9.47 -5.41 5.63
CA TRP A 159 -10.73 -5.16 6.33
C TRP A 159 -11.84 -4.66 5.40
N ASN A 160 -12.93 -5.43 5.33
CA ASN A 160 -14.03 -5.16 4.41
C ASN A 160 -14.68 -3.79 4.56
N ALA A 161 -14.77 -3.24 5.78
CA ALA A 161 -15.39 -1.94 5.98
C ALA A 161 -14.60 -0.83 5.28
N ASN A 162 -13.26 -0.89 5.30
CA ASN A 162 -12.40 0.02 4.56
C ASN A 162 -12.62 -0.14 3.05
N LEU A 163 -12.63 -1.39 2.56
CA LEU A 163 -12.80 -1.69 1.13
C LEU A 163 -14.14 -1.18 0.59
N TYR A 164 -15.26 -1.47 1.27
CA TYR A 164 -16.59 -0.99 0.87
C TYR A 164 -16.68 0.54 0.91
N ALA A 165 -16.19 1.19 1.97
CA ALA A 165 -16.19 2.64 2.07
C ALA A 165 -15.35 3.28 0.95
N TRP A 166 -14.22 2.69 0.61
CA TRP A 166 -13.34 3.16 -0.47
C TRP A 166 -14.01 3.07 -1.84
N THR A 167 -14.58 1.90 -2.17
CA THR A 167 -15.28 1.68 -3.46
C THR A 167 -16.54 2.53 -3.58
N ALA A 168 -17.33 2.67 -2.51
CA ALA A 168 -18.54 3.51 -2.52
C ALA A 168 -18.25 4.99 -2.82
N ASN A 169 -17.00 5.43 -2.59
CA ASN A 169 -16.55 6.79 -2.87
C ASN A 169 -15.78 6.94 -4.19
N GLY A 170 -15.79 5.92 -5.05
CA GLY A 170 -15.22 5.95 -6.40
C GLY A 170 -13.79 5.39 -6.51
N GLY A 171 -13.18 5.00 -5.40
CA GLY A 171 -11.85 4.38 -5.36
C GLY A 171 -11.84 2.92 -5.83
N THR A 172 -10.66 2.41 -6.17
CA THR A 172 -10.44 0.99 -6.44
C THR A 172 -9.95 0.31 -5.17
N ALA A 173 -10.60 -0.77 -4.74
CA ALA A 173 -10.22 -1.49 -3.53
C ALA A 173 -9.80 -2.93 -3.88
N ILE A 174 -8.68 -3.35 -3.31
CA ILE A 174 -8.08 -4.68 -3.47
C ILE A 174 -7.99 -5.30 -2.08
N LYS A 175 -8.62 -6.46 -1.90
CA LYS A 175 -8.53 -7.17 -0.63
C LYS A 175 -7.22 -7.93 -0.53
N TYR A 176 -6.48 -7.72 0.55
CA TYR A 176 -5.36 -8.60 0.91
C TYR A 176 -5.86 -9.76 1.77
N LEU A 177 -5.66 -10.98 1.28
CA LEU A 177 -6.00 -12.20 1.99
C LEU A 177 -4.80 -12.67 2.79
N ASN A 178 -4.85 -12.44 4.11
CA ASN A 178 -3.74 -12.68 5.04
C ASN A 178 -3.77 -14.06 5.70
N GLY A 179 -4.65 -14.96 5.24
CA GLY A 179 -4.81 -16.31 5.79
C GLY A 179 -5.79 -16.41 6.96
N ILE A 180 -6.33 -15.29 7.45
CA ILE A 180 -7.34 -15.24 8.52
C ILE A 180 -8.72 -14.92 7.95
N ASN A 181 -8.77 -14.02 6.97
CA ASN A 181 -9.97 -13.67 6.24
C ASN A 181 -10.20 -14.61 5.03
N SER A 182 -11.43 -14.63 4.50
CA SER A 182 -11.81 -15.49 3.37
C SER A 182 -12.04 -14.69 2.09
N GLU A 183 -11.80 -15.34 0.94
CA GLU A 183 -12.06 -14.77 -0.38
C GLU A 183 -13.53 -14.42 -0.58
N GLN A 184 -14.44 -15.28 -0.11
CA GLN A 184 -15.90 -15.07 -0.25
C GLN A 184 -16.40 -13.83 0.49
N SER A 185 -15.57 -13.23 1.35
CA SER A 185 -15.91 -12.00 2.05
C SER A 185 -15.79 -10.73 1.17
N TRP A 186 -15.24 -10.82 -0.05
CA TRP A 186 -15.08 -9.68 -0.95
C TRP A 186 -15.32 -10.05 -2.42
N PRO A 187 -16.24 -9.36 -3.13
CA PRO A 187 -16.56 -9.69 -4.51
C PRO A 187 -15.58 -9.10 -5.55
N GLY A 188 -14.60 -8.29 -5.12
CA GLY A 188 -13.65 -7.61 -6.01
C GLY A 188 -12.29 -8.29 -6.08
N THR A 189 -11.28 -7.57 -6.59
CA THR A 189 -9.91 -8.06 -6.72
C THR A 189 -9.33 -8.47 -5.36
N VAL A 190 -8.63 -9.60 -5.35
CA VAL A 190 -7.94 -10.17 -4.19
C VAL A 190 -6.46 -10.38 -4.48
N LEU A 191 -5.63 -10.29 -3.44
CA LEU A 191 -4.22 -10.69 -3.45
C LEU A 191 -4.00 -11.66 -2.29
N TYR A 192 -3.27 -12.74 -2.50
CA TYR A 192 -3.10 -13.78 -1.49
C TYR A 192 -1.69 -13.74 -0.89
N SER A 193 -1.62 -13.76 0.44
CA SER A 193 -0.33 -13.80 1.15
C SER A 193 0.47 -15.09 0.89
N ASN A 194 -0.16 -16.14 0.37
CA ASN A 194 0.49 -17.43 0.09
C ASN A 194 0.92 -17.62 -1.38
N GLU A 195 0.62 -16.69 -2.28
CA GLU A 195 0.99 -16.78 -3.71
C GLU A 195 2.39 -16.19 -4.03
N GLY A 196 3.03 -15.57 -3.04
CA GLY A 196 4.33 -14.91 -3.19
C GLY A 196 4.24 -13.52 -3.83
N ALA A 197 5.24 -12.68 -3.56
CA ALA A 197 5.23 -11.27 -3.97
C ALA A 197 5.18 -11.08 -5.50
N GLY A 198 5.87 -11.93 -6.27
CA GLY A 198 5.85 -11.87 -7.73
C GLY A 198 4.47 -12.10 -8.34
N SER A 199 3.69 -13.03 -7.80
CA SER A 199 2.30 -13.26 -8.24
C SER A 199 1.43 -12.05 -7.93
N CYS A 200 1.48 -11.57 -6.68
CA CYS A 200 0.75 -10.38 -6.26
C CYS A 200 1.08 -9.13 -7.09
N LEU A 201 2.36 -8.92 -7.40
CA LEU A 201 2.82 -7.84 -8.27
C LEU A 201 2.26 -7.97 -9.68
N ASN A 202 2.23 -9.18 -10.25
CA ASN A 202 1.68 -9.40 -11.59
C ASN A 202 0.17 -9.13 -11.62
N HIS A 203 -0.59 -9.64 -10.64
CA HIS A 203 -2.02 -9.35 -10.50
C HIS A 203 -2.28 -7.85 -10.35
N PHE A 204 -1.50 -7.17 -9.51
CA PHE A 204 -1.58 -5.72 -9.35
C PHE A 204 -1.29 -4.99 -10.67
N ARG A 205 -0.24 -5.38 -11.40
CA ARG A 205 0.13 -4.75 -12.67
C ARG A 205 -0.94 -4.92 -13.73
N THR A 206 -1.58 -6.10 -13.83
CA THR A 206 -2.70 -6.31 -14.75
C THR A 206 -3.84 -5.33 -14.47
N LEU A 207 -4.21 -5.15 -13.20
CA LEU A 207 -5.20 -4.14 -12.81
C LEU A 207 -4.73 -2.72 -13.15
N TRP A 208 -3.49 -2.38 -12.78
CA TRP A 208 -2.88 -1.09 -13.06
C TRP A 208 -2.92 -0.72 -14.55
N TYR A 209 -2.58 -1.65 -15.43
CA TYR A 209 -2.67 -1.45 -16.88
C TYR A 209 -4.11 -1.21 -17.31
N SER A 210 -5.08 -2.01 -16.82
CA SER A 210 -6.50 -1.82 -17.17
C SER A 210 -7.03 -0.43 -16.78
N LEU A 211 -6.57 0.12 -15.65
CA LEU A 211 -6.97 1.45 -15.17
C LEU A 211 -6.35 2.59 -15.99
N ASN A 212 -5.16 2.37 -16.57
CA ASN A 212 -4.50 3.35 -17.42
C ASN A 212 -4.94 3.28 -18.89
N SER A 213 -5.33 2.10 -19.38
CA SER A 213 -5.83 1.91 -20.75
C SER A 213 -7.29 2.31 -20.94
N SER A 214 -7.99 2.63 -19.85
CA SER A 214 -9.40 3.08 -19.88
C SER A 214 -9.50 4.59 -20.13
N PHE A 215 -9.06 5.06 -21.31
CA PHE A 215 -9.29 6.43 -21.81
C PHE A 215 -9.54 6.41 -23.32
#